data_AF-A0A528TMZ0-F1
#
_entry.id   AF-A0A528TMZ0-F1
#
_cell.length_a   1.000
_cell.length_b   1.000
_cell.length_c   1.000
_cell.angle_alpha   90.00
_cell.angle_beta   90.00
_cell.angle_gamma   90.00
#
_symmetry.space_group_name_H-M   'P 1'
#
loop_
_entity.id
_entity.type
_entity.pdbx_description
1 polymer ?
#
loop_
_entity_poly.entity_id
_entity_poly.type
_entity_poly.pdbx_seq_one_letter_code
_entity_poly.pdbx_strand_id
1 'polypeptide(L)'
;RHYVTRLTGRRVTPQPWINVISNASFGFHVSAEGAGFTWSRNSRDYQLTPWSNDPVSNRPGEGFYIYDQLSGKAFSPMAAVVRDPSMTYETWHGQGFSTFRSKRGPLSMDLTQVVDPVDPVKITRLRIQNAGPAPARLRVYAYAEWVLGGHRSRTAAT
;
A
#
# COMPACT_ATOMS: atom_id res chain seq x y z
N ARG A 1 18.64 -9.27 -2.40
CA ARG A 1 18.80 -8.01 -3.17
C ARG A 1 17.42 -7.38 -3.35
N HIS A 2 17.31 -6.07 -3.48
CA HIS A 2 16.02 -5.39 -3.69
C HIS A 2 16.20 -4.20 -4.63
N TYR A 3 15.12 -3.81 -5.32
CA TYR A 3 15.05 -2.62 -6.16
C TYR A 3 14.49 -1.45 -5.35
N VAL A 4 15.06 -0.25 -5.55
CA VAL A 4 14.67 0.97 -4.82
C VAL A 4 14.11 2.00 -5.78
N THR A 5 12.85 2.38 -5.59
CA THR A 5 12.19 3.50 -6.30
C THR A 5 12.08 4.69 -5.36
N ARG A 6 12.47 5.89 -5.79
CA ARG A 6 12.34 7.13 -5.01
C ARG A 6 11.41 8.11 -5.70
N LEU A 7 10.39 8.57 -4.98
CA LEU A 7 9.39 9.52 -5.45
C LEU A 7 9.35 10.73 -4.50
N THR A 8 9.36 11.92 -5.07
CA THR A 8 9.25 13.20 -4.33
C THR A 8 8.28 14.13 -5.05
N GLY A 9 7.72 15.11 -4.32
CA GLY A 9 6.78 16.07 -4.89
C GLY A 9 5.58 15.37 -5.51
N ARG A 10 5.29 15.62 -6.79
CA ARG A 10 4.22 14.94 -7.56
C ARG A 10 4.74 13.96 -8.61
N ARG A 11 6.03 13.60 -8.57
CA ARG A 11 6.61 12.63 -9.52
C ARG A 11 6.02 11.23 -9.28
N VAL A 12 5.68 10.57 -10.37
CA VAL A 12 5.18 9.19 -10.43
C VAL A 12 6.08 8.39 -11.37
N THR A 13 6.04 7.07 -11.27
CA THR A 13 6.62 6.20 -12.29
C THR A 13 5.88 6.39 -13.63
N PRO A 14 6.54 6.21 -14.79
CA PRO A 14 5.90 6.38 -16.09
C PRO A 14 4.81 5.34 -16.35
N GLN A 15 4.93 4.18 -15.71
CA GLN A 15 3.98 3.08 -15.66
C GLN A 15 4.12 2.42 -14.28
N PRO A 16 3.07 1.78 -13.73
CA PRO A 16 3.16 1.11 -12.43
C PRO A 16 4.28 0.08 -12.38
N TRP A 17 5.35 0.38 -11.66
CA TRP A 17 6.41 -0.59 -11.38
C TRP A 17 5.98 -1.45 -10.21
N ILE A 18 5.58 -2.69 -10.49
CA ILE A 18 4.97 -3.57 -9.49
C ILE A 18 5.95 -4.60 -8.93
N ASN A 19 5.62 -5.09 -7.74
CA ASN A 19 6.12 -6.34 -7.21
C ASN A 19 4.96 -7.31 -7.00
N VAL A 20 5.20 -8.60 -7.25
CA VAL A 20 4.24 -9.69 -7.06
C VAL A 20 4.76 -10.60 -5.95
N ILE A 21 3.96 -10.80 -4.91
CA ILE A 21 4.31 -11.61 -3.75
C ILE A 21 3.19 -12.60 -3.50
N SER A 22 3.52 -13.90 -3.54
CA SER A 22 2.54 -14.97 -3.42
C SER A 22 3.13 -16.22 -2.81
N ASN A 23 2.26 -17.04 -2.22
CA ASN A 23 2.50 -18.45 -1.97
C ASN A 23 1.72 -19.31 -3.01
N ALA A 24 1.56 -20.60 -2.76
CA ALA A 24 0.90 -21.53 -3.67
C ALA A 24 -0.58 -21.19 -3.96
N SER A 25 -1.27 -20.52 -3.04
CA SER A 25 -2.72 -20.32 -3.10
C SER A 25 -3.19 -18.93 -2.68
N PHE A 26 -2.30 -17.94 -2.59
CA PHE A 26 -2.64 -16.59 -2.17
C PHE A 26 -1.56 -15.62 -2.60
N GLY A 27 -1.93 -14.39 -2.92
CA GLY A 27 -0.95 -13.38 -3.25
C GLY A 27 -1.50 -11.99 -3.34
N PHE A 28 -0.58 -11.06 -3.51
CA PHE A 28 -0.89 -9.69 -3.89
C PHE A 28 0.17 -9.16 -4.85
N HIS A 29 -0.20 -8.12 -5.59
CA HIS A 29 0.79 -7.24 -6.19
C HIS A 29 0.62 -5.84 -5.64
N VAL A 30 1.68 -5.05 -5.72
CA VAL A 30 1.66 -3.66 -5.29
C VAL A 30 2.63 -2.84 -6.13
N SER A 31 2.21 -1.65 -6.56
CA SER A 31 3.07 -0.71 -7.29
C SER A 31 4.06 0.01 -6.37
N ALA A 32 5.07 0.65 -6.97
CA ALA A 32 6.02 1.50 -6.27
C ALA A 32 5.34 2.65 -5.51
N GLU A 33 4.21 3.17 -5.99
CA GLU A 33 3.40 4.17 -5.31
C GLU A 33 2.55 3.57 -4.16
N GLY A 34 2.33 2.25 -4.14
CA GLY A 34 1.55 1.57 -3.11
C GLY A 34 0.11 1.25 -3.51
N ALA A 35 -0.23 1.28 -4.80
CA ALA A 35 -1.52 0.76 -5.26
C ALA A 35 -1.45 -0.76 -5.30
N GLY A 36 -2.24 -1.41 -4.45
CA GLY A 36 -2.19 -2.86 -4.26
C GLY A 36 -3.49 -3.58 -4.59
N PHE A 37 -3.33 -4.86 -4.89
CA PHE A 37 -4.37 -5.80 -5.29
C PHE A 37 -4.06 -7.17 -4.69
N THR A 38 -5.00 -7.76 -3.98
CA THR A 38 -4.86 -9.03 -3.25
C THR A 38 -5.90 -10.05 -3.74
N TRP A 39 -5.50 -11.32 -3.87
CA TRP A 39 -6.36 -12.42 -4.32
C TRP A 39 -6.14 -13.69 -3.49
N SER A 40 -7.10 -14.61 -3.57
CA SER A 40 -7.01 -15.96 -3.01
C SER A 40 -7.12 -17.00 -4.11
N ARG A 41 -6.25 -18.01 -4.15
CA ARG A 41 -6.15 -19.12 -5.11
C ARG A 41 -5.93 -18.73 -6.58
N ASN A 42 -6.72 -17.82 -7.14
CA ASN A 42 -6.70 -17.40 -8.53
C ASN A 42 -6.87 -15.87 -8.62
N SER A 43 -5.90 -15.18 -9.23
CA SER A 43 -5.89 -13.71 -9.33
C SER A 43 -6.94 -13.16 -10.31
N ARG A 44 -7.48 -13.96 -11.21
CA ARG A 44 -8.57 -13.56 -12.10
C ARG A 44 -9.92 -13.67 -11.42
N ASP A 45 -10.20 -14.82 -10.83
CA ASP A 45 -11.56 -15.22 -10.42
C ASP A 45 -11.88 -14.89 -8.96
N TYR A 46 -10.87 -14.78 -8.10
CA TYR A 46 -11.02 -14.72 -6.64
C TYR A 46 -10.29 -13.52 -6.05
N GLN A 47 -10.66 -12.35 -6.55
CA GLN A 47 -10.14 -11.06 -6.09
C GLN A 47 -10.69 -10.74 -4.70
N LEU A 48 -9.81 -10.40 -3.76
CA LEU A 48 -10.21 -9.92 -2.43
C LEU A 48 -10.35 -8.40 -2.44
N THR A 49 -9.39 -7.71 -3.04
CA THR A 49 -9.43 -6.26 -3.30
C THR A 49 -9.45 -6.01 -4.82
N PRO A 50 -9.91 -4.84 -5.30
CA PRO A 50 -10.09 -4.63 -6.73
C PRO A 50 -8.76 -4.52 -7.46
N TRP A 51 -8.76 -5.02 -8.69
CA TRP A 51 -7.76 -4.70 -9.71
C TRP A 51 -8.43 -4.11 -10.95
N SER A 52 -7.76 -3.16 -11.58
CA SER A 52 -8.17 -2.60 -12.86
C SER A 52 -6.99 -2.49 -13.81
N ASN A 53 -7.16 -2.95 -15.04
CA ASN A 53 -6.21 -2.70 -16.14
C ASN A 53 -6.50 -1.35 -16.81
N ASP A 54 -6.62 -0.28 -16.02
CA ASP A 54 -6.87 1.07 -16.54
C ASP A 54 -5.53 1.67 -17.01
N PRO A 55 -5.37 2.03 -18.30
CA PRO A 55 -4.13 2.58 -18.82
C PRO A 55 -3.81 4.00 -18.33
N VAL A 56 -4.77 4.68 -17.68
CA VAL A 56 -4.66 6.06 -17.20
C VAL A 56 -4.42 6.12 -15.70
N SER A 57 -5.12 5.27 -14.93
CA SER A 57 -5.17 5.35 -13.47
C SER A 57 -4.73 4.07 -12.79
N ASN A 58 -3.96 4.22 -11.70
CA ASN A 58 -3.59 3.12 -10.82
C ASN A 58 -4.18 3.35 -9.42
N ARG A 59 -5.49 3.13 -9.28
CA ARG A 59 -6.23 3.41 -8.04
C ARG A 59 -5.95 2.32 -6.99
N PRO A 60 -5.60 2.68 -5.73
CA PRO A 60 -5.49 1.70 -4.66
C PRO A 60 -6.86 1.17 -4.22
N GLY A 61 -7.01 -0.15 -4.14
CA GLY A 61 -8.14 -0.83 -3.49
C GLY A 61 -7.94 -1.08 -2.00
N GLU A 62 -6.73 -0.86 -1.50
CA GLU A 62 -6.32 -1.05 -0.11
C GLU A 62 -5.35 0.06 0.28
N GLY A 63 -5.33 0.45 1.55
CA GLY A 63 -4.58 1.63 1.97
C GLY A 63 -4.41 1.75 3.47
N PHE A 64 -3.43 2.55 3.87
CA PHE A 64 -3.26 3.00 5.25
C PHE A 64 -3.31 4.52 5.28
N TYR A 65 -4.23 5.06 6.06
CA TYR A 65 -4.38 6.49 6.32
C TYR A 65 -3.90 6.78 7.73
N ILE A 66 -3.15 7.87 7.89
CA ILE A 66 -2.70 8.37 9.17
C ILE A 66 -3.27 9.78 9.32
N TYR A 67 -4.08 9.98 10.35
CA TYR A 67 -4.65 11.27 10.70
C TYR A 67 -3.89 11.88 11.87
N ASP A 68 -3.29 13.05 11.64
CA ASP A 68 -2.63 13.84 12.66
C ASP A 68 -3.66 14.71 13.38
N GLN A 69 -3.93 14.40 14.64
CA GLN A 69 -4.94 15.10 15.44
C GLN A 69 -4.54 16.52 15.81
N LEU A 70 -3.25 16.88 15.74
CA LEU A 70 -2.79 18.23 16.04
C LEU A 70 -2.96 19.15 14.83
N SER A 71 -2.55 18.70 13.64
CA SER A 71 -2.67 19.50 12.41
C SER A 71 -4.02 19.36 11.71
N GLY A 72 -4.83 18.36 12.07
CA GLY A 72 -6.11 18.06 11.43
C GLY A 72 -5.98 17.49 10.01
N LYS A 73 -4.79 17.06 9.60
CA LYS A 73 -4.48 16.60 8.24
C LYS A 73 -4.25 15.09 8.18
N ALA A 74 -4.75 14.47 7.13
CA ALA A 74 -4.46 13.08 6.80
C ALA A 74 -3.24 12.98 5.87
N PHE A 75 -2.46 11.92 6.01
CA PHE A 75 -1.37 11.54 5.12
C PHE A 75 -1.27 10.01 5.07
N SER A 76 -0.42 9.49 4.18
CA SER A 76 -0.21 8.05 4.04
C SER A 76 1.28 7.75 3.84
N PRO A 77 1.77 6.60 4.33
CA PRO A 77 3.09 6.11 3.95
C PRO A 77 3.17 5.68 2.48
N MET A 78 2.02 5.49 1.82
CA MET A 78 1.91 5.08 0.43
C MET A 78 1.48 6.26 -0.44
N ALA A 79 2.28 6.57 -1.45
CA ALA A 79 2.06 7.68 -2.37
C ALA A 79 0.74 7.59 -3.16
N ALA A 80 0.23 6.39 -3.42
CA ALA A 80 -1.00 6.15 -4.16
C ALA A 80 -2.27 6.49 -3.37
N VAL A 81 -2.18 6.55 -2.03
CA VAL A 81 -3.37 6.68 -1.16
C VAL A 81 -3.65 8.14 -0.84
N VAL A 82 -2.69 8.83 -0.21
CA VAL A 82 -2.75 10.28 0.01
C VAL A 82 -1.38 10.86 -0.33
N ARG A 83 -1.26 11.40 -1.55
CA ARG A 83 -0.01 12.00 -2.01
C ARG A 83 0.22 13.35 -1.33
N ASP A 84 1.27 13.43 -0.53
CA ASP A 84 1.76 14.67 0.07
C ASP A 84 3.05 15.11 -0.65
N PRO A 85 3.04 16.22 -1.42
CA PRO A 85 4.23 16.71 -2.10
C PRO A 85 5.40 17.11 -1.18
N SER A 86 5.13 17.34 0.11
CA SER A 86 6.16 17.65 1.11
C SER A 86 6.85 16.40 1.69
N MET A 87 6.33 15.21 1.40
CA MET A 87 6.91 13.95 1.85
C MET A 87 7.89 13.36 0.83
N THR A 88 8.87 12.63 1.35
CA THR A 88 9.68 11.72 0.53
C THR A 88 9.11 10.32 0.62
N TYR A 89 9.08 9.61 -0.52
CA TYR A 89 8.65 8.22 -0.61
C TYR A 89 9.77 7.40 -1.24
N GLU A 90 10.08 6.28 -0.61
CA GLU A 90 11.05 5.31 -1.10
C GLU A 90 10.45 3.92 -0.99
N THR A 91 10.40 3.19 -2.09
CA THR A 91 9.81 1.85 -2.13
C THR A 91 10.87 0.82 -2.43
N TRP A 92 10.93 -0.21 -1.59
CA TRP A 92 11.85 -1.33 -1.72
C TRP A 92 11.06 -2.54 -2.15
N HIS A 93 11.25 -2.98 -3.38
CA HIS A 93 10.70 -4.24 -3.88
C HIS A 93 11.77 -5.31 -3.84
N GLY A 94 11.55 -6.34 -3.03
CA GLY A 94 12.42 -7.50 -2.93
C GLY A 94 11.64 -8.79 -3.12
N GLN A 95 12.38 -9.90 -3.19
CA GLN A 95 11.76 -11.22 -3.22
C GLN A 95 11.01 -11.46 -1.92
N GLY A 96 9.69 -11.68 -2.00
CA GLY A 96 8.84 -11.97 -0.85
C GLY A 96 8.38 -10.75 -0.04
N PHE A 97 8.80 -9.52 -0.38
CA PHE A 97 8.38 -8.33 0.37
C PHE A 97 8.36 -7.04 -0.46
N SER A 98 7.52 -6.11 -0.02
CA SER A 98 7.57 -4.70 -0.44
C SER A 98 7.59 -3.81 0.80
N THR A 99 8.50 -2.85 0.87
CA THR A 99 8.55 -1.86 1.97
C THR A 99 8.40 -0.44 1.44
N PHE A 100 7.44 0.30 1.97
CA PHE A 100 7.23 1.72 1.70
C PHE A 100 7.81 2.53 2.86
N ARG A 101 8.88 3.24 2.57
CA ARG A 101 9.57 4.13 3.50
C ARG A 101 9.15 5.55 3.16
N SER A 102 8.75 6.30 4.17
CA SER A 102 8.35 7.69 3.96
C SER A 102 8.70 8.57 5.14
N LYS A 103 8.87 9.86 4.87
CA LYS A 103 9.19 10.86 5.89
C LYS A 103 8.30 12.08 5.77
N ARG A 104 7.74 12.51 6.90
CA ARG A 104 6.95 13.75 7.05
C ARG A 104 7.48 14.52 8.26
N GLY A 105 8.28 15.55 8.03
CA GLY A 105 8.94 16.28 9.11
C GLY A 105 9.73 15.34 10.05
N PRO A 106 9.41 15.31 11.37
CA PRO A 106 10.08 14.44 12.33
C PRO A 106 9.58 12.98 12.34
N LEU A 107 8.50 12.67 11.60
CA LEU A 107 7.93 11.33 11.52
C LEU A 107 8.57 10.54 10.38
N SER A 108 9.14 9.39 10.69
CA SER A 108 9.51 8.36 9.71
C SER A 108 8.57 7.17 9.81
N MET A 109 8.24 6.59 8.66
CA MET A 109 7.35 5.43 8.57
C MET A 109 7.96 4.38 7.65
N ASP A 110 7.91 3.13 8.09
CA ASP A 110 8.22 1.96 7.28
C ASP A 110 6.98 1.05 7.27
N LEU A 111 6.36 0.86 6.11
CA LEU A 111 5.23 -0.06 5.90
C LEU A 111 5.71 -1.25 5.06
N THR A 112 5.84 -2.42 5.68
CA THR A 112 6.29 -3.65 5.00
C THR A 112 5.12 -4.60 4.78
N GLN A 113 4.99 -5.11 3.57
CA GLN A 113 3.99 -6.11 3.19
C GLN A 113 4.68 -7.41 2.77
N VAL A 114 4.16 -8.53 3.25
CA VAL A 114 4.60 -9.90 2.91
C VAL A 114 3.40 -10.84 2.81
N VAL A 115 3.61 -12.03 2.23
CA VAL A 115 2.67 -13.15 2.28
C VAL A 115 3.27 -14.24 3.16
N ASP A 116 2.46 -14.88 4.00
CA ASP A 116 2.91 -16.04 4.75
C ASP A 116 3.28 -17.19 3.77
N PRO A 117 4.40 -17.92 3.98
CA PRO A 117 4.83 -18.97 3.05
C PRO A 117 3.81 -20.12 2.87
N VAL A 118 2.93 -20.33 3.84
CA VAL A 118 1.96 -21.44 3.87
C VAL A 118 0.53 -20.91 3.92
N ASP A 119 0.24 -20.03 4.87
CA ASP A 119 -1.13 -19.58 5.12
C ASP A 119 -1.57 -18.53 4.09
N PRO A 120 -2.85 -18.50 3.69
CA PRO A 120 -3.36 -17.54 2.70
C PRO A 120 -3.59 -16.16 3.34
N VAL A 121 -2.53 -15.57 3.89
CA VAL A 121 -2.57 -14.32 4.66
C VAL A 121 -1.52 -13.34 4.15
N LYS A 122 -1.97 -12.12 3.92
CA LYS A 122 -1.11 -10.94 3.74
C LYS A 122 -0.84 -10.31 5.09
N ILE A 123 0.42 -10.10 5.43
CA ILE A 123 0.82 -9.39 6.64
C ILE A 123 1.33 -8.01 6.23
N THR A 124 0.77 -6.97 6.85
CA THR A 124 1.27 -5.59 6.70
C THR A 124 1.70 -5.04 8.05
N ARG A 125 2.97 -4.66 8.17
CA ARG A 125 3.54 -4.06 9.39
C ARG A 125 3.86 -2.60 9.13
N LEU A 126 3.17 -1.70 9.83
CA LEU A 126 3.48 -0.28 9.88
C LEU A 126 4.29 0.06 11.13
N ARG A 127 5.52 0.53 10.94
CA ARG A 127 6.34 1.15 11.99
C ARG A 127 6.32 2.66 11.81
N ILE A 128 6.02 3.39 12.88
CA ILE A 128 6.10 4.85 12.92
C ILE A 128 7.10 5.24 14.00
N GLN A 129 8.03 6.12 13.68
CA GLN A 129 8.99 6.68 14.62
C GLN A 129 8.87 8.20 14.63
N ASN A 130 8.78 8.78 15.84
CA ASN A 130 8.78 10.22 16.06
C ASN A 130 10.14 10.63 16.64
N ALA A 131 10.94 11.35 15.84
CA ALA A 131 12.20 11.94 16.28
C ALA A 131 12.04 13.41 16.69
N GLY A 132 10.80 13.90 16.77
CA GLY A 132 10.48 15.27 17.14
C GLY A 132 10.46 15.47 18.65
N PRO A 133 10.58 16.73 19.11
CA PRO A 133 10.60 17.04 20.54
C PRO A 133 9.21 16.92 21.21
N ALA A 134 8.13 16.93 20.42
CA ALA A 134 6.76 16.87 20.92
C ALA A 134 6.11 15.50 20.64
N PRO A 135 5.24 14.98 21.54
CA PRO A 135 4.47 13.77 21.27
C PRO A 135 3.56 13.90 20.04
N ALA A 136 3.53 12.88 19.19
CA ALA A 136 2.63 12.82 18.05
C ALA A 136 1.30 12.13 18.44
N ARG A 137 0.16 12.76 18.11
CA ARG A 137 -1.18 12.19 18.34
C ARG A 137 -1.79 11.74 17.03
N LEU A 138 -1.58 10.47 16.68
CA LEU A 138 -1.96 9.90 15.40
C LEU A 138 -3.15 8.95 15.55
N ARG A 139 -4.04 8.91 14.55
CA ARG A 139 -4.99 7.80 14.34
C ARG A 139 -4.62 7.08 13.06
N VAL A 140 -4.57 5.76 13.09
CA VAL A 140 -4.24 4.94 11.93
C VAL A 140 -5.50 4.21 11.48
N TYR A 141 -5.80 4.26 10.19
CA TYR A 141 -6.91 3.57 9.57
C TYR A 141 -6.38 2.67 8.47
N ALA A 142 -6.73 1.39 8.52
CA ALA A 142 -6.56 0.48 7.40
C ALA A 142 -7.85 0.47 6.58
N TYR A 143 -7.71 0.51 5.26
CA TYR A 143 -8.82 0.49 4.31
C TYR A 143 -8.65 -0.70 3.36
N ALA A 144 -9.75 -1.36 3.04
CA ALA A 144 -9.85 -2.34 1.99
C ALA A 144 -11.22 -2.21 1.32
N GLU A 145 -11.23 -2.09 0.00
CA GLU A 145 -12.42 -2.23 -0.83
C GLU A 145 -12.59 -3.71 -1.15
N TRP A 146 -13.60 -4.34 -0.55
CA TRP A 146 -13.84 -5.76 -0.75
C TRP A 146 -14.54 -6.04 -2.09
N VAL A 147 -13.97 -6.96 -2.87
CA VAL A 147 -14.61 -7.52 -4.08
C VAL A 147 -15.20 -8.89 -3.75
N LEU A 148 -14.40 -9.79 -3.18
CA LEU A 148 -14.78 -11.16 -2.78
C LEU A 148 -15.29 -12.03 -3.96
N GLY A 149 -14.64 -11.94 -5.12
CA GLY A 149 -14.95 -12.73 -6.31
C GLY A 149 -14.57 -12.05 -7.64
N GLY A 150 -15.20 -12.44 -8.75
CA GLY A 150 -14.78 -12.00 -10.08
C GLY A 150 -15.24 -10.60 -10.52
N HIS A 151 -16.32 -10.06 -9.92
CA HIS A 151 -16.85 -8.75 -10.26
C HIS A 151 -17.53 -8.10 -9.06
N ARG A 152 -17.06 -6.92 -8.66
CA ARG A 152 -17.62 -6.15 -7.52
C ARG A 152 -19.14 -5.98 -7.62
N SER A 153 -19.68 -5.68 -8.81
CA SER A 153 -21.12 -5.52 -9.04
C SER A 153 -21.95 -6.79 -8.82
N ARG A 154 -21.32 -7.96 -8.81
CA ARG A 154 -21.97 -9.27 -8.61
C ARG A 154 -21.69 -9.86 -7.23
N THR A 155 -20.65 -9.41 -6.53
CA THR A 155 -20.13 -10.08 -5.33
C THR A 155 -20.05 -9.19 -4.09
N ALA A 156 -20.08 -7.86 -4.22
CA ALA A 156 -20.19 -6.96 -3.08
C ALA A 156 -21.68 -6.61 -2.87
N ALA A 157 -22.26 -7.07 -1.77
CA ALA A 157 -23.56 -6.56 -1.32
C ALA A 157 -23.40 -5.07 -0.96
N THR A 158 -24.25 -4.22 -1.54
CA THR A 158 -24.44 -2.83 -1.11
C THR A 158 -25.01 -2.76 0.30
#